data_AF-A0A8J7F4M7-F1
#
_entry.id   AF-A0A8J7F4M7-F1
#
_cell.length_a   1.000
_cell.length_b   1.000
_cell.length_c   1.000
_cell.angle_alpha   90.00
_cell.angle_beta   90.00
_cell.angle_gamma   90.00
#
_symmetry.space_group_name_H-M   'P 1'
#
loop_
_entity.id
_entity.type
_entity.pdbx_description
1 polymer ?
#
loop_
_entity_poly.entity_id
_entity_poly.type
_entity_poly.pdbx_seq_one_letter_code
_entity_poly.pdbx_strand_id
1 'polypeptide(L)'
;MRDEIQGNSVMDQEITTDLLPWRGGSKLRQARIRMGYTQAEFAQKINSAESTVRYWEKNKRVPKWNRTKKETVAQVLNLPVEEILTWFETEILAK
;
A
#
# COMPACT_ATOMS: atom_id res chain seq x y z
N MET A 1 0.28 49.74 -23.36
CA MET A 1 1.22 49.53 -22.25
C MET A 1 0.69 48.31 -21.51
N ARG A 2 1.27 47.12 -21.71
CA ARG A 2 2.56 46.67 -21.14
C ARG A 2 2.57 47.02 -19.67
N ASP A 3 2.13 46.10 -18.82
CA ASP A 3 2.88 45.00 -18.18
C ASP A 3 2.40 45.16 -16.71
N GLU A 4 2.07 44.18 -15.89
CA GLU A 4 2.74 42.92 -15.61
C GLU A 4 1.67 41.93 -15.13
N ILE A 5 1.66 40.74 -15.74
CA ILE A 5 1.23 39.54 -15.05
C ILE A 5 2.25 39.35 -13.93
N GLN A 6 1.91 39.81 -12.72
CA GLN A 6 2.75 39.62 -11.56
C GLN A 6 2.67 38.14 -11.15
N GLY A 7 3.57 37.37 -11.77
CA GLY A 7 4.50 36.46 -11.13
C GLY A 7 3.90 35.50 -10.13
N ASN A 8 3.72 34.25 -10.57
CA ASN A 8 3.90 33.05 -9.76
C ASN A 8 3.34 33.15 -8.33
N SER A 9 2.02 33.04 -8.21
CA SER A 9 1.37 32.65 -6.95
C SER A 9 1.75 31.20 -6.63
N VAL A 10 2.96 31.02 -6.07
CA VAL A 10 3.38 29.93 -5.18
C VAL A 10 2.65 28.60 -5.42
N MET A 11 2.76 28.04 -6.64
CA MET A 11 2.31 26.68 -6.96
C MET A 11 3.47 25.69 -6.79
N ASP A 12 4.29 25.89 -5.74
CA ASP A 12 5.47 25.07 -5.46
C ASP A 12 5.67 24.80 -3.96
N GLN A 13 4.66 25.03 -3.12
CA GLN A 13 4.69 24.59 -1.72
C GLN A 13 3.43 23.79 -1.36
N GLU A 14 3.64 22.47 -1.22
CA GLU A 14 2.89 21.55 -0.36
C GLU A 14 1.40 21.31 -0.66
N ILE A 15 1.13 20.60 -1.76
CA ILE A 15 0.13 19.51 -1.73
C ILE A 15 0.87 18.22 -2.13
N THR A 16 1.79 17.80 -1.26
CA THR A 16 2.60 16.59 -1.46
C THR A 16 1.88 15.40 -0.86
N THR A 17 0.99 14.72 -1.57
CA THR A 17 0.54 13.36 -1.21
C THR A 17 -0.22 13.15 0.14
N ASP A 18 -0.44 14.19 0.94
CA ASP A 18 -0.74 14.11 2.39
C ASP A 18 -2.21 13.79 2.78
N LEU A 19 -3.05 13.29 1.87
CA LEU A 19 -4.42 12.83 2.19
C LEU A 19 -4.78 11.44 1.66
N LEU A 20 -3.81 10.54 1.43
CA LEU A 20 -4.13 9.18 0.97
C LEU A 20 -3.94 8.13 2.06
N PRO A 21 -5.01 7.77 2.81
CA PRO A 21 -4.91 6.94 4.01
C PRO A 21 -4.50 5.48 3.75
N TRP A 22 -4.41 4.99 2.51
CA TRP A 22 -4.09 3.57 2.21
C TRP A 22 -3.33 3.37 0.90
N ARG A 23 -2.04 3.01 0.97
CA ARG A 23 -1.23 2.53 -0.17
C ARG A 23 -0.77 1.06 -0.05
N GLY A 24 -1.15 0.36 1.01
CA GLY A 24 -0.72 -1.03 1.25
C GLY A 24 -1.06 -2.00 0.13
N GLY A 25 -2.21 -1.83 -0.53
CA GLY A 25 -2.61 -2.72 -1.62
C GLY A 25 -1.65 -2.66 -2.81
N SER A 26 -1.17 -1.45 -3.14
CA SER A 26 -0.18 -1.24 -4.20
C SER A 26 1.16 -1.85 -3.84
N LYS A 27 1.61 -1.71 -2.58
CA LYS A 27 2.86 -2.33 -2.09
C LYS A 27 2.78 -3.86 -2.15
N LEU A 28 1.67 -4.44 -1.69
CA LEU A 28 1.40 -5.88 -1.75
C LEU A 28 1.46 -6.42 -3.18
N ARG A 29 0.80 -5.73 -4.13
CA ARG A 29 0.81 -6.10 -5.54
C ARG A 29 2.22 -6.10 -6.11
N GLN A 30 3.00 -5.06 -5.84
CA GLN A 30 4.37 -4.94 -6.36
C GLN A 30 5.29 -6.04 -5.80
N ALA A 31 5.22 -6.30 -4.49
CA ALA A 31 5.99 -7.36 -3.86
C ALA A 31 5.61 -8.74 -4.42
N ARG A 32 4.32 -9.03 -4.58
CA ARG A 32 3.86 -10.29 -5.18
C ARG A 32 4.40 -10.49 -6.60
N ILE A 33 4.34 -9.45 -7.44
CA ILE A 33 4.83 -9.51 -8.82
C ILE A 33 6.35 -9.72 -8.87
N ARG A 34 7.11 -9.09 -7.95
CA ARG A 34 8.56 -9.31 -7.84
C ARG A 34 8.92 -10.77 -7.54
N MET A 35 8.08 -11.46 -6.79
CA MET A 35 8.23 -12.90 -6.53
C MET A 35 7.75 -13.79 -7.69
N GLY A 36 7.20 -13.21 -8.76
CA GLY A 36 6.69 -13.94 -9.92
C GLY A 36 5.36 -14.64 -9.69
N TYR A 37 4.63 -14.34 -8.61
CA TYR A 37 3.38 -15.01 -8.29
C TYR A 37 2.18 -14.35 -8.95
N THR A 38 1.24 -15.14 -9.47
CA THR A 38 -0.14 -14.72 -9.73
C THR A 38 -0.90 -14.44 -8.43
N GLN A 39 -2.05 -13.77 -8.50
CA GLN A 39 -2.90 -13.54 -7.33
C GLN A 39 -3.35 -14.86 -6.69
N ALA A 40 -3.66 -15.88 -7.50
CA ALA A 40 -4.10 -17.19 -7.04
C ALA A 40 -2.97 -17.95 -6.31
N GLU A 41 -1.77 -18.01 -6.89
CA GLU A 41 -0.62 -18.69 -6.27
C GLU A 41 -0.21 -18.02 -4.96
N PHE A 42 -0.19 -16.69 -4.93
CA PHE A 42 0.09 -15.97 -3.69
C PHE A 42 -0.97 -16.27 -2.63
N ALA A 43 -2.25 -16.22 -3.00
CA ALA A 43 -3.35 -16.51 -2.09
C ALA A 43 -3.25 -17.93 -1.50
N GLN A 44 -2.92 -18.94 -2.32
CA GLN A 44 -2.68 -20.31 -1.87
C GLN A 44 -1.53 -20.38 -0.86
N LYS A 45 -0.38 -19.75 -1.16
CA LYS A 45 0.79 -19.72 -0.26
C LYS A 45 0.50 -19.13 1.11
N ILE A 46 -0.39 -18.14 1.18
CA ILE A 46 -0.79 -17.51 2.44
C ILE A 46 -2.11 -18.05 2.98
N ASN A 47 -2.65 -19.16 2.46
CA ASN A 47 -3.95 -19.73 2.84
C ASN A 47 -5.08 -18.67 2.87
N SER A 48 -5.37 -18.08 1.71
CA SER A 48 -6.43 -17.09 1.48
C SER A 48 -7.12 -17.34 0.14
N ALA A 49 -8.29 -16.76 -0.08
CA ALA A 49 -8.95 -16.78 -1.39
C ALA A 49 -8.30 -15.75 -2.34
N GLU A 50 -8.17 -16.09 -3.63
CA GLU A 50 -7.68 -15.18 -4.67
C GLU A 50 -8.46 -13.86 -4.69
N SER A 51 -9.80 -13.94 -4.62
CA SER A 51 -10.68 -12.78 -4.59
C SER A 51 -10.35 -11.83 -3.43
N THR A 52 -9.91 -12.37 -2.29
CA THR A 52 -9.51 -11.58 -1.12
C THR A 52 -8.23 -10.79 -1.41
N VAL A 53 -7.22 -11.43 -2.02
CA VAL A 53 -5.98 -10.76 -2.47
C VAL A 53 -6.31 -9.67 -3.49
N ARG A 54 -7.19 -9.96 -4.46
CA ARG A 54 -7.65 -8.98 -5.46
C ARG A 54 -8.27 -7.73 -4.82
N TYR A 55 -9.08 -7.89 -3.76
CA TYR A 55 -9.67 -6.75 -3.04
C TYR A 55 -8.63 -5.96 -2.25
N TRP A 56 -7.66 -6.64 -1.61
CA TRP A 56 -6.56 -5.99 -0.91
C TRP A 56 -5.70 -5.15 -1.85
N GLU A 57 -5.27 -5.71 -2.98
CA GLU A 57 -4.41 -5.02 -3.94
C GLU A 57 -5.08 -3.81 -4.61
N LYS A 58 -6.42 -3.82 -4.70
CA LYS A 58 -7.21 -2.70 -5.20
C LYS A 58 -7.56 -1.66 -4.13
N ASN A 59 -7.04 -1.81 -2.90
CA ASN A 59 -7.42 -1.03 -1.73
C ASN A 59 -8.94 -0.99 -1.49
N LYS A 60 -9.67 -2.02 -1.96
CA LYS A 60 -11.13 -2.15 -1.74
C LYS A 60 -11.44 -2.75 -0.38
N ARG A 61 -10.46 -3.41 0.24
CA ARG A 61 -10.57 -3.96 1.58
C ARG A 61 -9.23 -3.85 2.28
N VAL A 62 -9.30 -3.47 3.55
CA VAL A 62 -8.19 -3.55 4.49
C VAL A 62 -8.00 -5.01 4.95
N PRO A 63 -6.80 -5.60 4.83
CA PRO A 63 -6.53 -6.90 5.45
C PRO A 63 -6.59 -6.79 6.98
N LYS A 64 -7.39 -7.64 7.62
CA LYS A 64 -7.40 -7.80 9.08
C LYS A 64 -6.40 -8.89 9.48
N TRP A 65 -5.12 -8.69 9.16
CA TRP A 65 -4.08 -9.67 9.44
C TRP A 65 -3.69 -9.65 10.92
N ASN A 66 -3.72 -10.83 11.55
CA ASN A 66 -3.04 -11.04 12.81
C ASN A 66 -1.53 -11.16 12.59
N ARG A 67 -0.76 -11.20 13.68
CA ARG A 67 0.72 -11.27 13.62
C ARG A 67 1.21 -12.46 12.78
N THR A 68 0.70 -13.65 13.03
CA THR A 68 1.08 -14.87 12.29
C THR A 68 0.85 -14.72 10.79
N LYS A 69 -0.27 -14.12 10.37
CA LYS A 69 -0.54 -13.86 8.95
C LYS A 69 0.45 -12.87 8.35
N LYS A 70 0.81 -11.80 9.09
CA LYS A 70 1.84 -10.84 8.66
C LYS A 70 3.19 -11.54 8.48
N GLU A 71 3.58 -12.42 9.39
CA GLU A 71 4.81 -13.22 9.31
C GLU A 71 4.81 -14.18 8.11
N THR A 72 3.69 -14.88 7.85
CA THR A 72 3.56 -15.74 6.65
C THR A 72 3.69 -14.93 5.37
N VAL A 73 3.06 -13.76 5.29
CA VAL A 73 3.16 -12.87 4.13
C VAL A 73 4.60 -12.40 3.93
N ALA A 74 5.28 -11.99 5.01
CA ALA A 74 6.68 -11.57 4.97
C ALA A 74 7.60 -12.68 4.43
N GLN A 75 7.44 -13.91 4.93
CA GLN A 75 8.20 -15.07 4.47
C GLN A 75 7.94 -15.38 2.98
N VAL A 76 6.67 -15.41 2.56
CA VAL A 76 6.31 -15.70 1.16
C VAL A 76 6.83 -14.62 0.20
N LEU A 77 6.86 -13.36 0.64
CA LEU A 77 7.34 -12.24 -0.17
C LEU A 77 8.86 -12.00 -0.06
N ASN A 78 9.55 -12.79 0.77
CA ASN A 78 10.96 -12.58 1.10
C ASN A 78 11.27 -11.13 1.52
N LEU A 79 10.45 -10.61 2.44
CA LEU A 79 10.60 -9.27 3.00
C LEU A 79 10.71 -9.33 4.53
N PRO A 80 11.40 -8.37 5.16
CA PRO A 80 11.33 -8.18 6.62
C PRO A 80 9.87 -8.01 7.07
N VAL A 81 9.51 -8.55 8.24
CA VAL A 81 8.13 -8.45 8.74
C VAL A 81 7.75 -7.00 9.08
N GLU A 82 8.74 -6.18 9.43
CA GLU A 82 8.64 -4.76 9.72
C GLU A 82 8.08 -3.97 8.53
N GLU A 83 8.50 -4.33 7.31
CA GLU A 83 7.93 -3.76 6.08
C GLU A 83 6.44 -4.05 6.00
N ILE A 84 6.03 -5.29 6.28
CA ILE A 84 4.63 -5.73 6.19
C ILE A 84 3.74 -5.10 7.27
N LEU A 85 4.27 -4.87 8.47
CA LEU A 85 3.51 -4.28 9.60
C LEU A 85 2.88 -2.95 9.18
N THR A 86 3.65 -2.09 8.53
CA THR A 86 3.26 -0.72 8.20
C THR A 86 2.30 -0.58 7.02
N TRP A 87 2.18 -1.59 6.14
CA TRP A 87 1.45 -1.43 4.86
C TRP A 87 -0.03 -1.14 5.04
N PHE A 88 -0.60 -1.60 6.15
CA PHE A 88 -2.03 -1.62 6.40
C PHE A 88 -2.36 -1.12 7.82
N GLU A 89 -1.47 -0.33 8.39
CA GLU A 89 -1.74 0.37 9.63
C GLU A 89 -2.30 1.75 9.26
N THR A 90 -3.52 2.05 9.71
CA THR A 90 -3.95 3.43 9.82
C THR A 90 -3.10 4.03 10.93
N GLU A 91 -2.19 4.94 10.59
CA GLU A 91 -1.81 5.95 11.58
C GLU A 91 -3.11 6.62 12.01
N ILE A 92 -3.61 6.26 13.18
CA ILE A 92 -4.42 7.20 13.94
C ILE A 92 -3.41 8.30 14.24
N LEU A 93 -3.47 9.39 13.49
CA LEU A 93 -3.05 10.69 14.00
C LEU A 93 -3.91 10.92 15.24
N ALA A 94 -3.43 10.37 16.35
CA ALA A 94 -3.99 10.59 17.66
C ALA A 94 -3.79 12.08 17.92
N LYS A 95 -4.91 12.74 18.18
CA LYS A 95 -5.01 14.13 18.62
C LYS A 95 -4.10 14.41 19.81
#